data_AF-A0A6B3EW09-F1
#
_entry.id   AF-A0A6B3EW09-F1
#
_cell.length_a   1.000
_cell.length_b   1.000
_cell.length_c   1.000
_cell.angle_alpha   90.00
_cell.angle_beta   90.00
_cell.angle_gamma   90.00
#
_symmetry.space_group_name_H-M   'P 1'
#
loop_
_entity.id
_entity.type
_entity.pdbx_description
1 polymer ?
#
loop_
_entity_poly.entity_id
_entity_poly.type
_entity_poly.pdbx_seq_one_letter_code
_entity_poly.pdbx_strand_id
1 'polypeptide(L)'
;SFLGVRVGVLGAAFKPDSDDVRDSPALNVAGQIHRQGGQVTVHDPRAMANAARVFPTLGYADTALDAVRGADVVLHLTEWGEYREIDPGEMGEV
;
A
#
# COMPACT_ATOMS: atom_id res chain seq x y z
N SER A 1 2.06 18.57 3.49
CA SER A 1 0.83 18.14 4.21
C SER A 1 0.07 17.20 3.29
N PHE A 2 -0.45 16.08 3.81
CA PHE A 2 -1.25 15.12 3.05
C PHE A 2 -2.73 15.13 3.51
N LEU A 3 -3.16 16.17 4.24
CA LEU A 3 -4.53 16.31 4.72
C LEU A 3 -5.55 16.16 3.58
N GLY A 4 -6.46 15.20 3.74
CA GLY A 4 -7.54 14.94 2.78
C GLY A 4 -7.14 14.14 1.55
N VAL A 5 -5.85 13.77 1.41
CA VAL A 5 -5.37 12.97 0.28
C VAL A 5 -5.55 11.47 0.59
N ARG A 6 -6.16 10.75 -0.34
CA ARG A 6 -6.31 9.29 -0.34
C ARG A 6 -5.15 8.66 -1.11
N VAL A 7 -4.43 7.77 -0.45
CA VAL A 7 -3.22 7.13 -0.99
C VAL A 7 -3.38 5.62 -0.97
N GLY A 8 -3.38 5.03 -2.16
CA GLY A 8 -3.28 3.58 -2.32
C GLY A 8 -1.82 3.15 -2.33
N VAL A 9 -1.46 2.11 -1.57
CA VAL A 9 -0.09 1.59 -1.51
C VAL A 9 -0.10 0.12 -1.91
N LEU A 10 0.65 -0.18 -2.97
CA LEU A 10 0.91 -1.53 -3.46
C LEU A 10 2.30 -1.95 -2.99
N GLY A 11 2.33 -2.76 -1.93
CA GLY A 11 3.54 -3.28 -1.30
C GLY A 11 3.69 -2.89 0.17
N ALA A 12 4.05 -3.86 0.99
CA ALA A 12 4.39 -3.69 2.40
C ALA A 12 5.66 -4.46 2.78
N ALA A 13 5.94 -5.59 2.13
CA ALA A 13 7.16 -6.36 2.35
C ALA A 13 8.42 -5.57 1.93
N PHE A 14 9.56 -5.87 2.57
CA PHE A 14 10.86 -5.30 2.18
C PHE A 14 11.26 -5.65 0.74
N LYS A 15 10.80 -6.81 0.24
CA LYS A 15 11.09 -7.35 -1.10
C LYS A 15 9.96 -8.31 -1.53
N PRO A 16 9.80 -8.60 -2.83
CA PRO A 16 8.85 -9.62 -3.27
C PRO A 16 9.17 -11.02 -2.71
N ASP A 17 8.17 -11.88 -2.75
CA ASP A 17 8.18 -13.28 -2.29
C ASP A 17 8.52 -13.48 -0.81
N SER A 18 8.29 -12.45 0.01
CA SER A 18 8.57 -12.42 1.44
C SER A 18 7.41 -11.78 2.20
N ASP A 19 7.16 -12.21 3.43
CA ASP A 19 6.26 -11.54 4.38
C ASP A 19 7.02 -10.63 5.37
N ASP A 20 8.35 -10.56 5.25
CA ASP A 20 9.22 -9.76 6.11
C ASP A 20 9.02 -8.26 5.88
N VAL A 21 8.58 -7.57 6.93
CA VAL A 21 8.33 -6.13 6.97
C VAL A 21 9.37 -5.36 7.78
N ARG A 22 10.39 -6.04 8.33
CA ARG A 22 11.44 -5.37 9.11
C ARG A 22 12.16 -4.38 8.21
N ASP A 23 12.30 -3.16 8.72
CA ASP A 23 12.89 -2.03 8.00
C ASP A 23 12.27 -1.77 6.62
N SER A 24 11.00 -2.16 6.41
CA SER A 24 10.27 -1.97 5.15
C SER A 24 10.25 -0.49 4.73
N PRO A 25 10.88 -0.13 3.59
CA PRO A 25 10.79 1.22 3.05
C PRO A 25 9.35 1.61 2.70
N ALA A 26 8.56 0.64 2.23
CA ALA A 26 7.16 0.84 1.87
C ALA A 26 6.31 1.28 3.06
N LEU A 27 6.42 0.58 4.19
CA LEU A 27 5.69 0.93 5.40
C LEU A 27 6.20 2.21 6.06
N ASN A 28 7.51 2.49 5.94
CA ASN A 28 8.06 3.77 6.38
C ASN A 28 7.44 4.94 5.61
N VAL A 29 7.34 4.85 4.28
CA VAL A 29 6.67 5.88 3.45
C VAL A 29 5.19 5.99 3.80
N ALA A 30 4.46 4.87 3.85
CA ALA A 30 3.04 4.83 4.20
C ALA A 30 2.76 5.48 5.58
N GLY A 31 3.55 5.12 6.58
CA GLY A 31 3.46 5.69 7.93
C GLY A 31 3.74 7.19 7.99
N GLN A 32 4.70 7.69 7.20
CA GLN A 32 5.00 9.13 7.14
C GLN A 32 3.85 9.93 6.50
N ILE A 33 3.25 9.41 5.43
CA ILE A 33 2.11 10.03 4.76
C ILE A 33 0.90 10.07 5.70
N HIS A 34 0.61 8.95 6.37
CA HIS A 34 -0.47 8.87 7.34
C HIS A 34 -0.31 9.89 8.49
N ARG A 35 0.90 10.00 9.06
CA ARG A 35 1.19 11.01 10.10
C ARG A 35 1.04 12.46 9.64
N GLN A 36 1.10 12.71 8.33
CA GLN A 36 0.87 14.02 7.73
C GLN A 36 -0.60 14.26 7.32
N GLY A 37 -1.52 13.38 7.74
CA GLY A 37 -2.97 13.51 7.53
C GLY A 37 -3.51 12.79 6.30
N GLY A 38 -2.69 12.00 5.61
CA GLY A 38 -3.13 11.17 4.48
C GLY A 38 -3.94 9.95 4.92
N GLN A 39 -4.96 9.62 4.13
CA GLN A 39 -5.72 8.39 4.27
C GLN A 39 -5.00 7.31 3.45
N VAL A 40 -4.28 6.43 4.12
CA VAL A 40 -3.42 5.43 3.46
C VAL A 40 -4.05 4.06 3.56
N THR A 41 -4.24 3.40 2.41
CA THR A 41 -4.70 2.01 2.33
C THR A 41 -3.63 1.17 1.67
N VAL A 42 -3.15 0.14 2.38
CA VAL A 42 -2.07 -0.74 1.93
C VAL A 42 -2.64 -2.07 1.48
N HIS A 43 -2.08 -2.61 0.40
CA HIS A 43 -2.19 -4.02 0.04
C HIS A 43 -0.79 -4.62 -0.15
N ASP A 44 -0.60 -5.85 0.30
CA ASP A 44 0.55 -6.70 0.01
C ASP A 44 0.10 -8.15 -0.08
N PRO A 45 0.63 -8.97 -1.00
CA PRO A 45 0.10 -10.32 -1.22
C PRO A 45 0.42 -11.28 -0.07
N ARG A 46 1.43 -10.98 0.76
CA ARG A 46 1.90 -11.89 1.82
C ARG A 46 2.14 -11.24 3.17
N ALA A 47 2.38 -9.93 3.21
CA ALA A 47 2.86 -9.25 4.41
C ALA A 47 1.78 -8.53 5.23
N MET A 48 0.50 -8.65 4.87
CA MET A 48 -0.60 -7.86 5.47
C MET A 48 -0.70 -7.99 6.99
N ALA A 49 -0.67 -9.22 7.52
CA ALA A 49 -0.75 -9.45 8.97
C ALA A 49 0.46 -8.86 9.71
N ASN A 50 1.67 -9.01 9.15
CA ASN A 50 2.88 -8.46 9.73
C ASN A 50 2.88 -6.92 9.65
N ALA A 51 2.43 -6.35 8.54
CA ALA A 51 2.30 -4.92 8.35
C ALA A 51 1.33 -4.31 9.35
N ALA A 52 0.13 -4.87 9.50
CA ALA A 52 -0.88 -4.41 10.45
C ALA A 52 -0.42 -4.50 11.91
N ARG A 53 0.43 -5.48 12.25
CA ARG A 53 1.04 -5.57 13.58
C ARG A 53 2.04 -4.44 13.86
N VAL A 54 2.77 -3.97 12.84
CA VAL A 54 3.77 -2.89 12.98
C VAL A 54 3.12 -1.51 12.87
N PHE A 55 2.15 -1.33 11.98
CA PHE A 55 1.44 -0.08 11.73
C PHE A 55 -0.09 -0.25 11.83
N PRO A 56 -0.65 -0.46 13.03
CA PRO A 56 -2.06 -0.81 13.21
C PRO A 56 -3.06 0.29 12.86
N THR A 57 -2.59 1.52 12.60
CA THR A 57 -3.47 2.66 12.28
C THR A 57 -3.59 2.93 10.78
N LEU A 58 -2.85 2.20 9.94
CA LEU A 58 -3.04 2.27 8.48
C LEU A 58 -4.29 1.50 8.06
N GLY A 59 -4.85 1.87 6.91
CA GLY A 59 -5.85 1.06 6.23
C GLY A 59 -5.19 -0.13 5.53
N TYR A 60 -5.91 -1.24 5.46
CA TYR A 60 -5.47 -2.48 4.85
C TYR A 60 -6.62 -3.05 4.01
N ALA A 61 -6.34 -3.40 2.76
CA ALA A 61 -7.33 -3.94 1.83
C ALA A 61 -7.00 -5.38 1.43
N ASP A 62 -8.02 -6.17 1.11
CA ASP A 62 -7.88 -7.58 0.74
C ASP A 62 -7.34 -7.76 -0.68
N THR A 63 -7.48 -6.76 -1.55
CA THR A 63 -6.98 -6.80 -2.93
C THR A 63 -6.26 -5.51 -3.32
N ALA A 64 -5.39 -5.60 -4.35
CA ALA A 64 -4.70 -4.44 -4.92
C ALA A 64 -5.70 -3.38 -5.43
N LEU A 65 -6.77 -3.80 -6.09
CA LEU A 65 -7.81 -2.89 -6.61
C LEU A 65 -8.58 -2.20 -5.47
N ASP A 66 -8.84 -2.90 -4.38
CA ASP A 66 -9.49 -2.28 -3.21
C ASP A 66 -8.58 -1.25 -2.52
N ALA A 67 -7.25 -1.47 -2.51
CA ALA A 67 -6.30 -0.51 -1.93
C ALA A 67 -6.21 0.80 -2.72
N VAL A 68 -6.39 0.74 -4.04
CA VAL A 68 -6.27 1.90 -4.94
C VAL A 68 -7.61 2.55 -5.29
N ARG A 69 -8.75 1.92 -4.90
CA ARG A 69 -10.09 2.41 -5.21
C ARG A 69 -10.28 3.86 -4.76
N GLY A 70 -10.54 4.75 -5.71
CA GLY A 70 -10.66 6.18 -5.45
C GLY A 70 -9.42 6.81 -4.81
N ALA A 71 -8.23 6.25 -4.96
CA ALA A 71 -7.02 6.92 -4.49
C ALA A 71 -6.74 8.16 -5.35
N ASP A 72 -6.28 9.25 -4.73
CA ASP A 72 -5.81 10.43 -5.45
C ASP A 72 -4.38 10.19 -6.00
N VAL A 73 -3.65 9.25 -5.38
CA VAL A 73 -2.33 8.79 -5.83
C VAL A 73 -2.12 7.32 -5.43
N VAL A 74 -1.48 6.57 -6.33
CA VAL A 74 -1.07 5.18 -6.10
C VAL A 74 0.45 5.10 -5.98
N LEU A 75 0.94 4.42 -4.94
CA LEU A 75 2.35 4.16 -4.70
C LEU A 75 2.65 2.67 -4.89
N HIS A 76 3.47 2.33 -5.89
CA HIS A 76 3.98 0.98 -6.09
C HIS A 76 5.36 0.87 -5.44
N LEU A 77 5.44 0.22 -4.27
CA LEU A 77 6.60 0.29 -3.38
C LEU A 77 7.31 -1.05 -3.16
N THR A 78 6.68 -2.16 -3.53
CA THR A 78 7.31 -3.49 -3.58
C THR A 78 6.91 -4.18 -4.88
N GLU A 79 7.88 -4.59 -5.66
CA GLU A 79 7.72 -5.03 -7.05
C GLU A 79 7.25 -6.48 -7.20
N TRP A 80 6.08 -6.79 -6.63
CA TRP A 80 5.43 -8.09 -6.81
C TRP A 80 5.07 -8.36 -8.26
N GLY A 81 5.15 -9.63 -8.68
CA GLY A 81 4.79 -10.04 -10.04
C GLY A 81 3.35 -9.65 -10.40
N GLU A 82 2.40 -9.91 -9.50
CA GLU A 82 0.97 -9.62 -9.69
C GLU A 82 0.65 -8.14 -9.95
N TYR A 83 1.46 -7.21 -9.44
CA TYR A 83 1.22 -5.78 -9.68
C TYR A 83 1.62 -5.33 -11.08
N ARG A 84 2.53 -6.07 -11.74
CA ARG A 84 2.93 -5.78 -13.12
C ARG A 84 1.86 -6.17 -14.13
N GLU A 85 0.99 -7.09 -13.76
CA GLU A 85 -0.10 -7.59 -14.61
C GLU A 85 -1.35 -6.71 -14.52
N ILE A 86 -1.36 -5.67 -13.65
CA ILE A 86 -2.49 -4.77 -13.55
C ILE A 86 -2.50 -3.80 -14.73
N ASP A 87 -3.61 -3.74 -15.46
CA ASP A 87 -3.84 -2.74 -16.48
C ASP A 87 -4.11 -1.36 -15.84
N PRO A 88 -3.32 -0.32 -16.16
CA PRO A 88 -3.51 1.01 -15.58
C PRO A 88 -4.82 1.70 -15.98
N GLY A 89 -5.38 1.35 -17.14
CA GLY A 89 -6.67 1.86 -17.60
C GLY A 89 -7.80 1.29 -16.77
N GLU A 90 -7.83 -0.03 -16.59
CA GLU A 90 -8.80 -0.70 -15.70
C GLU A 90 -8.66 -0.23 -14.24
N MET A 91 -7.42 -0.03 -13.77
CA MET A 91 -7.17 0.56 -12.44
C MET A 91 -7.71 2.00 -12.32
N GLY A 92 -7.70 2.78 -13.40
CA GLY A 92 -8.21 4.15 -13.40
C GLY A 92 -9.73 4.27 -13.26
N GLU A 93 -10.47 3.19 -13.50
CA GLU A 93 -11.93 3.15 -13.47
C GLU A 93 -12.51 2.71 -12.11
N VAL A 94 -11.66 2.30 -11.13
CA VAL A 94 -12.11 1.81 -9.82
C VAL A 94 -12.25 2.88 -8.73
#